data_AF-A0A1Q5Q144-F1
#
_entry.id   AF-A0A1Q5Q144-F1
#
_cell.length_a   1.000
_cell.length_b   1.000
_cell.length_c   1.000
_cell.angle_alpha   90.00
_cell.angle_beta   90.00
_cell.angle_gamma   90.00
#
_symmetry.space_group_name_H-M   'P 1'
#
loop_
_entity.id
_entity.type
_entity.pdbx_description
1 polymer ?
#
loop_
_entity_poly.entity_id
_entity_poly.type
_entity_poly.pdbx_seq_one_letter_code
_entity_poly.pdbx_strand_id
1 'polypeptide(L)'
;MSDHIDAVRSALLASVSLGDDQTRTLAEAIAHTSEPGLRQVTLSLYNQLAGDLSSQLPDAEVVVQMVDGEPKLVAEPKSSGFTPSAQAEMDDDPVRTTVRLPTYLKNDVEAAAKSAGISINTWIVDAIRSALHRSKLGTPPQNPSPFSSGSMSGWYS
;
A
#
# COMPACT_ATOMS: atom_id res chain seq x y z
N MET A 1 18.69 6.37 8.70
CA MET A 1 17.96 6.25 9.98
C MET A 1 18.93 5.98 11.13
N SER A 2 19.76 4.95 10.98
CA SER A 2 20.74 4.52 11.98
C SER A 2 21.66 5.68 12.38
N ASP A 3 22.17 6.43 11.41
CA ASP A 3 23.07 7.57 11.66
C ASP A 3 22.47 8.66 12.56
N HIS A 4 21.16 8.94 12.47
CA HIS A 4 20.52 9.98 13.29
C HIS A 4 20.25 9.49 14.71
N ILE A 5 19.89 8.22 14.85
CA ILE A 5 19.72 7.56 16.15
C ILE A 5 21.07 7.45 16.86
N ASP A 6 22.12 7.12 16.12
CA ASP A 6 23.50 7.08 16.61
C ASP A 6 23.99 8.48 17.01
N ALA A 7 23.63 9.53 16.27
CA ALA A 7 23.92 10.91 16.65
C ALA A 7 23.23 11.32 17.96
N VAL A 8 21.95 10.99 18.15
CA VAL A 8 21.22 11.25 19.40
C VAL A 8 21.80 10.46 20.57
N ARG A 9 22.15 9.18 20.36
CA ARG A 9 22.83 8.35 21.35
C ARG A 9 24.18 8.93 21.74
N SER A 10 24.99 9.34 20.76
CA SER A 10 26.30 9.95 20.98
C SER A 10 26.18 11.26 21.77
N ALA A 11 25.21 12.11 21.43
CA ALA A 11 24.94 13.35 22.16
C ALA A 11 24.49 13.10 23.61
N LEU A 12 23.67 12.06 23.85
CA LEU A 12 23.24 11.67 25.19
C LEU A 12 24.41 11.13 26.02
N LEU A 13 25.28 10.29 25.44
CA LEU A 13 26.46 9.77 26.15
C LEU A 13 27.50 10.87 26.40
N ALA A 14 27.63 11.83 25.49
CA ALA A 14 28.51 12.99 25.65
C ALA A 14 28.06 13.88 26.83
N SER A 15 26.76 14.07 27.05
CA SER A 15 26.25 14.91 28.14
C SER A 15 26.44 14.29 29.53
N VAL A 16 26.60 12.96 29.60
CA VAL A 16 26.81 12.21 30.86
C VAL A 16 28.29 11.89 31.10
N SER A 17 29.18 12.31 30.21
CA SER A 17 30.61 11.94 30.24
C SER A 17 31.40 12.45 31.46
N LEU A 18 30.92 13.48 32.18
CA LEU A 18 31.48 13.97 33.44
C LEU A 18 30.87 13.30 34.69
N GLY A 19 29.89 12.40 34.52
CA GLY A 19 29.27 11.65 35.61
C GLY A 19 30.15 10.51 36.12
N ASP A 20 29.75 9.93 37.25
CA ASP A 20 30.33 8.70 37.80
C ASP A 20 29.99 7.46 36.93
N ASP A 21 30.69 6.35 37.16
CA ASP A 21 30.52 5.10 36.40
C ASP A 21 29.09 4.54 36.45
N GLN A 22 28.37 4.75 37.56
CA GLN A 22 26.99 4.30 37.70
C GLN A 22 26.07 5.12 36.80
N THR A 23 26.26 6.45 36.75
CA THR A 23 25.53 7.35 35.86
C THR A 23 25.80 7.05 34.38
N ARG A 24 27.05 6.72 34.02
CA ARG A 24 27.40 6.31 32.65
C ARG A 24 26.73 5.00 32.24
N THR A 25 26.75 4.00 33.11
CA THR A 25 26.10 2.70 32.89
C THR A 25 24.59 2.87 32.72
N LEU A 26 23.97 3.72 33.53
CA LEU A 26 22.54 4.02 33.43
C LEU A 26 22.20 4.71 32.08
N ALA A 27 23.04 5.66 31.65
CA ALA A 27 22.85 6.36 30.38
C ALA A 27 22.97 5.42 29.16
N GLU A 28 23.93 4.50 29.17
CA GLU A 28 24.05 3.47 28.13
C GLU A 28 22.83 2.55 28.09
N ALA A 29 22.34 2.12 29.25
CA ALA A 29 21.13 1.30 29.34
C ALA A 29 19.90 2.05 28.80
N ILE A 30 19.71 3.31 29.19
CA ILE A 30 18.60 4.15 28.71
C ILE A 30 18.70 4.38 27.21
N ALA A 31 19.88 4.69 26.69
CA ALA A 31 20.08 4.89 25.26
C ALA A 31 19.72 3.62 24.47
N HIS A 32 20.10 2.45 24.99
CA HIS A 32 19.79 1.18 24.35
C HIS A 32 18.29 0.83 24.41
N THR A 33 17.63 1.06 25.53
CA THR A 33 16.18 0.77 25.67
C THR A 33 15.30 1.78 24.92
N SER A 34 15.81 2.99 24.67
CA SER A 34 15.10 4.04 23.96
C SER A 34 15.18 3.91 22.43
N GLU A 35 16.12 3.12 21.91
CA GLU A 35 16.36 2.97 20.46
C GLU A 35 15.10 2.58 19.67
N PRO A 36 14.29 1.57 20.10
CA PRO A 36 13.07 1.22 19.39
C PRO A 36 12.03 2.35 19.40
N GLY A 37 11.94 3.10 20.51
CA GLY A 37 11.03 4.24 20.65
C GLY A 37 11.43 5.41 19.75
N LEU A 38 12.71 5.76 19.71
CA LEU A 38 13.24 6.81 18.83
C LEU A 38 13.05 6.46 17.35
N ARG A 39 13.22 5.18 17.00
CA ARG A 39 12.96 4.70 15.65
C ARG A 39 11.49 4.89 15.27
N GLN A 40 10.58 4.55 16.17
CA GLN A 40 9.15 4.69 15.94
C GLN A 40 8.72 6.15 15.81
N VAL A 41 9.22 7.04 16.67
CA VAL A 41 8.95 8.49 16.59
C VAL A 41 9.45 9.05 15.25
N THR A 42 10.65 8.66 14.83
CA THR A 42 11.22 9.13 13.56
C THR A 42 10.42 8.65 12.36
N LEU A 43 9.96 7.38 12.37
CA LEU A 43 9.10 6.85 11.31
C LEU A 43 7.75 7.56 11.28
N SER A 44 7.17 7.84 12.46
CA SER A 44 5.94 8.61 12.57
C SER A 44 6.08 10.03 12.00
N LEU A 45 7.20 10.70 12.26
CA LEU A 45 7.51 12.02 11.67
C LEU A 45 7.62 11.95 10.14
N TYR A 46 8.27 10.91 9.60
CA TYR A 46 8.34 10.67 8.15
C TYR A 46 6.94 10.48 7.55
N ASN A 47 6.09 9.68 8.19
CA ASN A 47 4.71 9.46 7.73
C ASN A 47 3.87 10.74 7.79
N GLN A 48 4.03 11.54 8.85
CA GLN A 48 3.33 12.82 8.97
C GLN A 48 3.79 13.80 7.87
N LEU A 49 5.10 13.88 7.62
CA LEU A 49 5.67 14.72 6.57
C LEU A 49 5.26 14.26 5.17
N ALA A 50 5.21 12.95 4.93
CA ALA A 50 4.70 12.35 3.70
C ALA A 50 3.25 12.78 3.45
N GLY A 51 2.38 12.71 4.46
CA GLY A 51 1.00 13.16 4.38
C GLY A 51 0.86 14.66 4.10
N ASP A 52 1.65 15.48 4.80
CA ASP A 52 1.64 16.95 4.61
C ASP A 52 2.10 17.33 3.20
N LEU A 53 3.21 16.77 2.71
CA LEU A 53 3.70 16.99 1.35
C LEU A 53 2.73 16.46 0.29
N SER A 54 2.11 15.31 0.53
CA SER A 54 1.07 14.75 -0.34
C SER A 54 -0.15 15.64 -0.46
N SER A 55 -0.49 16.42 0.59
CA SER A 55 -1.60 17.37 0.54
C SER A 55 -1.29 18.60 -0.32
N GLN A 56 -0.01 18.96 -0.42
CA GLN A 56 0.48 20.11 -1.19
C GLN A 56 0.72 19.78 -2.68
N LEU A 57 0.76 18.49 -3.03
CA LEU A 57 0.98 17.99 -4.39
C LEU A 57 -0.33 17.46 -4.99
N PRO A 58 -0.91 18.11 -6.02
CA PRO A 58 -2.19 17.67 -6.59
C PRO A 58 -2.07 16.39 -7.42
N ASP A 59 -0.99 16.26 -8.19
CA ASP A 59 -0.78 15.16 -9.15
C ASP A 59 0.20 14.07 -8.64
N ALA A 60 0.72 14.22 -7.42
CA ALA A 60 1.68 13.30 -6.83
C ALA A 60 1.38 13.04 -5.35
N GLU A 61 1.69 11.83 -4.89
CA GLU A 61 1.61 11.38 -3.51
C GLU A 61 3.03 11.06 -3.05
N VAL A 62 3.42 11.62 -1.91
CA VAL A 62 4.69 11.32 -1.28
C VAL A 62 4.47 10.18 -0.31
N VAL A 63 5.12 9.05 -0.55
CA VAL A 63 5.06 7.86 0.30
C VAL A 63 6.42 7.62 0.97
N VAL A 64 6.40 6.95 2.12
CA VAL A 64 7.63 6.51 2.79
C VAL A 64 7.99 5.12 2.28
N GLN A 65 9.13 4.99 1.62
CA GLN A 65 9.67 3.72 1.15
C GLN A 65 10.93 3.33 1.92
N MET A 66 11.03 2.06 2.28
CA MET A 66 12.24 1.51 2.91
C MET A 66 13.24 1.13 1.81
N VAL A 67 14.37 1.82 1.76
CA VAL A 67 15.47 1.57 0.83
C VAL A 67 16.71 1.25 1.67
N ASP A 68 17.26 0.05 1.51
CA ASP A 68 18.41 -0.45 2.28
C ASP A 68 18.22 -0.36 3.81
N GLY A 69 16.97 -0.50 4.28
CA GLY A 69 16.62 -0.39 5.69
C GLY A 69 16.48 1.05 6.21
N GLU A 70 16.54 2.05 5.33
CA GLU A 70 16.33 3.46 5.66
C GLU A 70 15.02 3.99 5.05
N PRO A 71 14.22 4.76 5.81
CA PRO A 71 13.02 5.41 5.27
C PRO A 71 13.42 6.56 4.36
N LYS A 72 12.86 6.59 3.15
CA LYS A 72 13.01 7.67 2.18
C LYS A 72 11.63 8.15 1.72
N LEU A 73 11.51 9.46 1.50
CA LEU A 73 10.30 10.05 0.91
C LEU A 73 10.42 9.98 -0.61
N VAL A 74 9.44 9.35 -1.24
CA VAL A 74 9.39 9.19 -2.70
C VAL A 74 8.09 9.77 -3.20
N ALA A 75 8.17 10.71 -4.14
CA ALA A 75 7.00 11.25 -4.82
C ALA A 75 6.62 10.33 -5.98
N GLU A 76 5.44 9.76 -5.90
CA GLU A 76 4.85 8.90 -6.93
C GLU A 76 3.66 9.63 -7.57
N PRO A 77 3.40 9.45 -8.87
CA PRO A 77 2.24 10.07 -9.51
C PRO A 77 0.94 9.54 -8.87
N LYS A 78 0.06 10.46 -8.44
CA LYS A 78 -1.29 10.12 -7.99
C LYS A 78 -2.02 9.55 -9.18
N SER A 79 -2.16 8.22 -9.21
CA SER A 79 -3.11 7.59 -10.12
C SER A 79 -4.49 8.10 -9.71
N SER A 80 -5.10 8.95 -10.54
CA SER A 80 -6.45 9.47 -10.34
C SER A 80 -7.45 8.31 -10.35
N GLY A 81 -7.64 7.68 -9.19
CA GLY A 81 -8.31 6.39 -9.11
C GLY A 81 -8.38 5.87 -7.68
N PHE A 82 -9.17 6.56 -6.86
CA PHE A 82 -9.64 6.12 -5.55
C PHE A 82 -8.53 5.77 -4.55
N THR A 83 -8.17 6.74 -3.70
CA THR A 83 -7.52 6.49 -2.41
C THR A 83 -8.35 5.44 -1.65
N PRO A 84 -7.85 4.21 -1.41
CA PRO A 84 -8.44 3.39 -0.36
C PRO A 84 -8.22 4.19 0.93
N SER A 85 -9.30 4.55 1.61
CA SER A 85 -9.22 5.24 2.90
C SER A 85 -8.20 4.49 3.77
N ALA A 86 -7.19 5.20 4.27
CA ALA A 86 -6.20 4.73 5.23
C ALA A 86 -6.84 4.49 6.62
N GLN A 87 -7.94 3.74 6.62
CA GLN A 87 -8.79 3.43 7.77
C GLN A 87 -9.05 1.92 7.91
N ALA A 88 -8.30 1.09 7.19
CA ALA A 88 -8.28 -0.36 7.41
C ALA A 88 -7.12 -0.76 8.34
N GLU A 89 -6.83 0.05 9.35
CA GLU A 89 -6.16 -0.42 10.56
C GLU A 89 -7.23 -0.47 11.65
N MET A 90 -7.51 -1.67 12.17
CA MET A 90 -8.56 -2.03 13.14
C MET A 90 -9.92 -2.47 12.54
N ASP A 91 -9.91 -3.49 11.69
CA ASP A 91 -10.88 -4.60 11.79
C ASP A 91 -10.30 -5.80 11.03
N ASP A 92 -9.41 -6.56 11.68
CA ASP A 92 -8.94 -7.86 11.15
C ASP A 92 -10.01 -8.96 11.39
N ASP A 93 -11.18 -8.57 11.90
CA ASP A 93 -12.32 -9.44 12.06
C ASP A 93 -13.02 -9.66 10.71
N PRO A 94 -13.15 -10.91 10.24
CA PRO A 94 -13.81 -11.20 8.98
C PRO A 94 -15.30 -10.83 9.06
N VAL A 95 -15.70 -9.82 8.30
CA VAL A 95 -17.11 -9.41 8.19
C VAL A 95 -17.91 -10.49 7.46
N ARG A 96 -18.86 -11.12 8.17
CA ARG A 96 -19.74 -12.15 7.60
C ARG A 96 -20.76 -11.53 6.64
N THR A 97 -20.65 -11.89 5.36
CA THR A 97 -21.58 -11.45 4.30
C THR A 97 -22.28 -12.65 3.67
N THR A 98 -23.62 -12.59 3.51
CA THR A 98 -24.40 -13.66 2.85
C THR A 98 -24.77 -13.24 1.42
N VAL A 99 -24.34 -14.01 0.42
CA VAL A 99 -24.61 -13.74 -1.00
C VAL A 99 -25.48 -14.86 -1.59
N ARG A 100 -26.49 -14.50 -2.39
CA ARG A 100 -27.30 -15.46 -3.15
C ARG A 100 -26.78 -15.54 -4.58
N LEU A 101 -26.17 -16.66 -4.93
CA LEU A 101 -25.66 -16.90 -6.27
C LEU A 101 -26.66 -17.75 -7.07
N PRO A 102 -26.91 -17.43 -8.35
CA PRO A 102 -27.58 -18.35 -9.26
C PRO A 102 -26.86 -19.70 -9.33
N THR A 103 -27.59 -20.79 -9.55
CA THR A 103 -27.04 -22.17 -9.49
C THR A 103 -25.86 -22.39 -10.41
N TYR A 104 -25.89 -21.83 -11.63
CA TYR A 104 -24.79 -21.94 -12.58
C TYR A 104 -23.50 -21.28 -12.05
N LEU A 105 -23.62 -20.09 -11.45
CA LEU A 105 -22.49 -19.32 -10.97
C LEU A 105 -21.83 -19.99 -9.75
N LYS A 106 -22.63 -20.63 -8.88
CA LYS A 106 -22.09 -21.44 -7.77
C LYS A 106 -21.20 -22.58 -8.31
N ASN A 107 -21.66 -23.29 -9.35
CA ASN A 107 -20.92 -24.43 -9.89
C ASN A 107 -19.60 -23.99 -10.55
N ASP A 108 -19.61 -22.88 -11.29
CA ASP A 108 -18.41 -22.33 -11.92
C ASP A 108 -17.35 -21.91 -10.88
N VAL A 109 -17.79 -21.25 -9.80
CA VAL A 109 -16.93 -20.85 -8.68
C VAL A 109 -16.33 -22.08 -7.97
N GLU A 110 -17.13 -23.11 -7.72
CA GLU A 110 -16.66 -24.34 -7.07
C GLU A 110 -15.63 -25.10 -7.93
N ALA A 111 -15.86 -25.17 -9.23
CA ALA A 111 -14.92 -25.76 -10.18
C ALA A 111 -13.60 -24.97 -10.26
N ALA A 112 -13.67 -23.65 -10.29
CA ALA A 112 -12.49 -22.78 -10.35
C ALA A 112 -11.69 -22.76 -9.04
N ALA A 113 -12.36 -22.84 -7.88
CA ALA A 113 -11.69 -23.00 -6.60
C ALA A 113 -10.97 -24.36 -6.50
N LYS A 114 -11.63 -25.43 -6.97
CA LYS A 114 -11.05 -26.78 -6.99
C LYS A 114 -9.84 -26.89 -7.91
N SER A 115 -9.86 -26.27 -9.09
CA SER A 115 -8.72 -26.27 -10.00
C SER A 115 -7.53 -25.47 -9.46
N ALA A 116 -7.80 -24.41 -8.70
CA ALA A 116 -6.79 -23.61 -8.03
C ALA A 116 -6.29 -24.21 -6.70
N GLY A 117 -6.92 -25.30 -6.21
CA GLY A 117 -6.53 -25.96 -4.95
C GLY A 117 -6.79 -25.12 -3.69
N ILE A 118 -7.70 -24.14 -3.76
CA ILE A 118 -8.00 -23.22 -2.66
C ILE A 118 -9.47 -23.32 -2.24
N SER A 119 -9.79 -22.75 -1.07
CA SER A 119 -11.18 -22.69 -0.60
C SER A 119 -12.01 -21.76 -1.48
N ILE A 120 -13.32 -22.02 -1.57
CA ILE A 120 -14.27 -21.16 -2.27
C ILE A 120 -14.23 -19.73 -1.72
N ASN A 121 -14.12 -19.56 -0.40
CA ASN A 121 -14.05 -18.23 0.22
C ASN A 121 -12.80 -17.47 -0.24
N THR A 122 -11.64 -18.13 -0.24
CA THR A 122 -10.37 -17.56 -0.73
C THR A 122 -10.49 -17.17 -2.19
N TRP A 123 -11.02 -18.08 -3.02
CA TRP A 123 -11.19 -17.84 -4.45
C TRP A 123 -12.12 -16.64 -4.72
N ILE A 124 -13.24 -16.53 -3.99
CA ILE A 124 -14.18 -15.40 -4.13
C ILE A 124 -13.52 -14.08 -3.73
N VAL A 125 -12.79 -14.05 -2.62
CA VAL A 125 -12.08 -12.84 -2.16
C VAL A 125 -11.05 -12.39 -3.20
N ASP A 126 -10.26 -13.32 -3.74
CA ASP A 126 -9.26 -13.01 -4.77
C ASP A 126 -9.90 -12.61 -6.10
N ALA A 127 -11.03 -13.21 -6.49
CA ALA A 127 -11.78 -12.82 -7.67
C ALA A 127 -12.34 -11.39 -7.54
N ILE A 128 -12.87 -11.02 -6.36
CA ILE A 128 -13.36 -9.66 -6.08
C ILE A 128 -12.20 -8.67 -6.11
N ARG A 129 -11.08 -8.97 -5.45
CA ARG A 129 -9.86 -8.13 -5.49
C ARG A 129 -9.37 -7.92 -6.92
N SER A 130 -9.28 -9.00 -7.69
CA SER A 130 -8.84 -8.95 -9.09
C SER A 130 -9.79 -8.17 -9.99
N ALA A 131 -11.11 -8.32 -9.78
CA ALA A 131 -12.12 -7.54 -10.52
C ALA A 131 -12.02 -6.05 -10.19
N LEU A 132 -11.88 -5.70 -8.91
CA LEU A 132 -11.66 -4.32 -8.48
C LEU A 132 -10.37 -3.75 -9.05
N HIS A 133 -9.28 -4.53 -9.10
CA HIS A 133 -8.01 -4.12 -9.71
C HIS A 133 -8.14 -3.91 -11.23
N ARG A 134 -8.85 -4.79 -11.95
CA ARG A 134 -9.11 -4.62 -13.39
C ARG A 134 -9.98 -3.40 -13.69
N SER A 135 -11.01 -3.15 -12.89
CA SER A 135 -11.84 -1.96 -13.01
C SER A 135 -11.02 -0.68 -12.77
N LYS A 136 -10.00 -0.73 -11.92
CA LYS A 136 -9.06 0.38 -11.68
C LYS A 136 -8.08 0.62 -12.83
N LEU A 137 -7.72 -0.43 -13.59
CA LEU A 137 -6.80 -0.35 -14.72
C LEU A 137 -7.44 0.17 -16.02
N GLY A 138 -8.75 0.46 -16.02
CA GLY A 138 -9.43 1.19 -17.09
C GLY A 138 -9.01 0.79 -18.50
N THR A 139 -9.36 -0.42 -18.96
CA THR A 139 -9.29 -0.69 -20.40
C THR A 139 -10.34 0.19 -21.09
N PRO A 140 -9.98 1.14 -21.97
CA PRO A 140 -10.99 1.84 -22.75
C PRO A 140 -11.70 0.81 -23.64
N PRO A 141 -13.03 0.87 -23.81
CA PRO A 141 -13.69 0.06 -24.83
C PRO A 141 -13.12 0.48 -26.19
N GLN A 142 -12.38 -0.43 -26.83
CA GLN A 142 -12.01 -0.28 -28.22
C GLN A 142 -13.29 -0.35 -29.03
N ASN A 143 -13.82 0.83 -29.37
CA ASN A 143 -14.92 1.00 -30.29
C ASN A 143 -14.47 0.43 -31.65
N PRO A 144 -15.05 -0.67 -32.17
CA PRO A 144 -14.75 -1.09 -33.52
C PRO A 144 -15.32 -0.03 -34.45
N SER A 145 -14.45 0.79 -35.05
CA SER A 145 -14.82 1.78 -36.06
C SER A 145 -15.60 1.08 -37.18
N PRO A 146 -16.88 1.42 -37.44
CA PRO A 146 -17.47 1.10 -38.71
C PRO A 146 -16.99 2.13 -39.74
N PHE A 147 -16.94 1.72 -41.01
CA PHE A 147 -16.61 2.51 -42.20
C PHE A 147 -15.12 2.60 -42.56
N SER A 148 -14.62 1.53 -43.20
CA SER A 148 -13.85 1.72 -44.43
C SER A 148 -14.77 1.41 -45.62
N SER A 149 -14.85 2.40 -46.50
CA SER A 149 -15.58 2.42 -47.76
C SER A 149 -14.97 1.41 -48.75
N GLY A 150 -15.76 0.42 -49.17
CA GLY A 150 -15.44 -0.54 -50.22
C GLY A 150 -16.50 -0.55 -51.32
N SER A 151 -16.15 0.07 -52.44
CA SER A 151 -16.65 -0.04 -53.83
C SER A 151 -17.98 -0.73 -54.18
N MET A 152 -18.88 0.05 -54.78
CA MET A 152 -19.32 -0.05 -56.19
C MET A 152 -19.41 -1.43 -56.88
N SER A 153 -20.63 -1.95 -57.02
CA SER A 153 -21.22 -2.61 -58.21
C SER A 153 -22.72 -2.80 -57.90
N GLY A 154 -23.71 -2.48 -58.72
CA GLY A 154 -23.79 -2.40 -60.17
C GLY A 154 -24.95 -3.28 -60.61
N TRP A 155 -26.21 -2.88 -60.37
CA TRP A 155 -27.39 -3.60 -60.84
C TRP A 155 -28.56 -2.63 -61.05
N TYR A 156 -28.95 -2.40 -62.30
CA TYR A 156 -30.31 -2.65 -62.80
C TYR A 156 -30.34 -2.39 -64.31
N SER A 157 -30.73 -3.43 -65.05
CA SER A 157 -31.40 -3.33 -66.35
C SER A 157 -32.90 -3.20 -66.15
#